data_AF-A0A8B7TPM9-F1
#
_entry.id   AF-A0A8B7TPM9-F1
#
_cell.length_a   1.000
_cell.length_b   1.000
_cell.length_c   1.000
_cell.angle_alpha   90.00
_cell.angle_beta   90.00
_cell.angle_gamma   90.00
#
_symmetry.space_group_name_H-M   'P 1'
#
loop_
_entity.id
_entity.type
_entity.pdbx_description
1 polymer ?
#
loop_
_entity_poly.entity_id
_entity_poly.type
_entity_poly.pdbx_seq_one_letter_code
_entity_poly.pdbx_strand_id
1 'polypeptide(L)'
;MKQLKLTGFIFFLFFLTESLTLSTKPQDVDDSSNIQKFIEENTGSLTIIAFAQYVQEATIDEMEMLVKDMKAYKDRCLANQTLPECSEIANNVLQEMICALEGVPQKHNFSHCCSKVDFERRLCFLYNKKANVEFLPPFPTLDPEEKCQAYKNNRESFLNHYMYEVARRNPFVFAPALLIVAARFEEVAKICCEEEQKANCFRTKAAPITQYLKALSSYQKTVCGAYLKFGLKVLNSINIAVFSKKFPQIEFKELTSLLEDVSAMYDGCCEGDVVRCIRGQ
;
A
#
# COMPACT_ATOMS: atom_id res chain seq x y z
N MET A 1 -3.14 10.51 9.51
CA MET A 1 -3.30 9.16 10.12
C MET A 1 -4.57 8.96 10.96
N LYS A 2 -5.15 9.98 11.64
CA LYS A 2 -6.44 9.81 12.36
C LYS A 2 -7.62 9.41 11.45
N GLN A 3 -7.58 9.79 10.16
CA GLN A 3 -8.60 9.44 9.16
C GLN A 3 -8.52 7.99 8.64
N LEU A 4 -7.44 7.23 8.88
CA LEU A 4 -7.35 5.81 8.50
C LEU A 4 -8.21 4.89 9.38
N LYS A 5 -8.87 5.43 10.41
CA LYS A 5 -9.70 4.62 11.31
C LYS A 5 -10.97 4.08 10.65
N LEU A 6 -11.44 4.69 9.55
CA LEU A 6 -12.65 4.27 8.84
C LEU A 6 -12.35 3.34 7.65
N THR A 7 -11.28 3.59 6.89
CA THR A 7 -10.92 2.81 5.68
C THR A 7 -10.33 1.43 5.96
N GLY A 8 -9.86 1.18 7.19
CA GLY A 8 -9.51 -0.16 7.66
C GLY A 8 -10.71 -1.09 7.89
N PHE A 9 -11.94 -0.57 7.90
CA PHE A 9 -13.14 -1.33 8.29
C PHE A 9 -13.36 -2.49 7.30
N ILE A 10 -13.52 -2.26 5.99
CA ILE A 10 -13.88 -3.32 5.02
C ILE A 10 -12.93 -4.54 5.05
N PHE A 11 -11.61 -4.34 5.14
CA PHE A 11 -10.61 -5.43 5.23
C PHE A 11 -10.52 -6.09 6.60
N PHE A 12 -10.65 -5.32 7.71
CA PHE A 12 -10.65 -5.90 9.06
C PHE A 12 -11.92 -6.72 9.32
N LEU A 13 -13.03 -6.35 8.67
CA LEU A 13 -14.30 -7.04 8.80
C LEU A 13 -14.28 -8.47 8.18
N PHE A 14 -13.33 -8.84 7.31
CA PHE A 14 -13.23 -10.23 6.81
C PHE A 14 -12.73 -11.22 7.88
N PHE A 15 -12.13 -10.72 8.96
CA PHE A 15 -11.64 -11.54 10.08
C PHE A 15 -12.61 -11.61 11.27
N LEU A 16 -13.75 -10.93 11.18
CA LEU A 16 -14.80 -10.97 12.20
C LEU A 16 -15.86 -11.99 11.78
N THR A 17 -16.18 -12.93 12.68
CA THR A 17 -17.24 -13.93 12.48
C THR A 17 -18.64 -13.37 12.73
N GLU A 18 -18.74 -12.14 13.21
CA GLU A 18 -19.98 -11.49 13.59
C GLU A 18 -20.65 -10.79 12.40
N SER A 19 -21.98 -10.91 12.32
CA SER A 19 -22.79 -10.14 11.38
C SER A 19 -22.76 -8.66 11.74
N LEU A 20 -22.60 -7.78 10.76
CA LEU A 20 -22.51 -6.34 10.97
C LEU A 20 -23.66 -5.61 10.30
N THR A 21 -24.01 -4.44 10.82
CA THR A 21 -24.83 -3.45 10.12
C THR A 21 -23.90 -2.55 9.31
N LEU A 22 -24.11 -2.50 7.99
CA LEU A 22 -23.35 -1.59 7.13
C LEU A 22 -23.88 -0.17 7.32
N SER A 23 -23.00 0.78 7.64
CA SER A 23 -23.36 2.20 7.62
C SER A 23 -23.15 2.73 6.21
N THR A 24 -24.22 2.78 5.43
CA THR A 24 -24.23 3.31 4.06
C THR A 24 -24.35 4.83 4.10
N LYS A 25 -23.23 5.54 3.95
CA LYS A 25 -23.25 6.91 3.43
C LYS A 25 -22.71 6.87 1.99
N PRO A 26 -23.39 7.51 1.02
CA PRO A 26 -22.85 7.71 -0.32
C PRO A 26 -21.50 8.43 -0.25
N GLN A 27 -20.59 8.12 -1.17
CA GLN A 27 -19.33 8.85 -1.36
C GLN A 27 -19.66 10.28 -1.80
N ASP A 28 -19.65 11.23 -0.86
CA ASP A 28 -19.95 12.65 -1.13
C ASP A 28 -18.72 13.35 -1.76
N VAL A 29 -18.93 14.52 -2.38
CA VAL A 29 -17.84 15.37 -2.91
C VAL A 29 -16.76 15.67 -1.86
N ASP A 30 -17.16 15.71 -0.58
CA ASP A 30 -16.25 15.87 0.57
C ASP A 30 -15.30 14.67 0.72
N ASP A 31 -15.76 13.43 0.47
CA ASP A 31 -14.93 12.23 0.56
C ASP A 31 -13.85 12.19 -0.53
N SER A 32 -14.18 12.57 -1.77
CA SER A 32 -13.18 12.65 -2.85
C SER A 32 -12.10 13.70 -2.58
N SER A 33 -12.49 14.85 -2.01
CA SER A 33 -11.56 15.91 -1.58
C SER A 33 -10.63 15.40 -0.45
N ASN A 34 -11.20 14.69 0.53
CA ASN A 34 -10.44 14.13 1.64
C ASN A 34 -9.45 13.03 1.19
N ILE A 35 -9.84 12.17 0.25
CA ILE A 35 -8.97 11.15 -0.35
C ILE A 35 -7.81 11.81 -1.12
N GLN A 36 -8.09 12.84 -1.92
CA GLN A 36 -7.06 13.54 -2.68
C GLN A 36 -6.04 14.21 -1.75
N LYS A 37 -6.52 14.92 -0.72
CA LYS A 37 -5.66 15.49 0.32
C LYS A 37 -4.82 14.43 1.04
N PHE A 38 -5.42 13.26 1.33
CA PHE A 38 -4.68 12.15 1.94
C PHE A 38 -3.55 11.64 1.04
N ILE A 39 -3.78 11.49 -0.27
CA ILE A 39 -2.76 11.08 -1.24
C ILE A 39 -1.62 12.10 -1.29
N GLU A 40 -1.95 13.40 -1.31
CA GLU A 40 -0.97 14.49 -1.33
C GLU A 40 -0.10 14.50 -0.07
N GLU A 41 -0.71 14.36 1.11
CA GLU A 41 -0.01 14.30 2.40
C GLU A 41 0.88 13.05 2.54
N ASN A 42 0.55 11.95 1.84
CA ASN A 42 1.23 10.67 1.95
C ASN A 42 2.05 10.29 0.70
N THR A 43 2.29 11.21 -0.22
CA THR A 43 2.99 10.94 -1.49
C THR A 43 4.35 10.27 -1.29
N GLY A 44 5.10 10.66 -0.26
CA GLY A 44 6.37 9.99 0.08
C GLY A 44 6.17 8.52 0.45
N SER A 45 5.28 8.22 1.39
CA SER A 45 4.96 6.85 1.81
C SER A 45 4.43 5.98 0.67
N LEU A 46 3.59 6.53 -0.21
CA LEU A 46 3.07 5.81 -1.37
C LEU A 46 4.17 5.49 -2.38
N THR A 47 5.08 6.45 -2.61
CA THR A 47 6.26 6.24 -3.47
C THR A 47 7.16 5.14 -2.91
N ILE A 48 7.42 5.16 -1.60
CA ILE A 48 8.19 4.12 -0.90
C ILE A 48 7.57 2.75 -1.11
N ILE A 49 6.27 2.62 -0.83
CA ILE A 49 5.55 1.36 -0.96
C ILE A 49 5.63 0.87 -2.40
N ALA A 50 5.23 1.70 -3.37
CA ALA A 50 5.16 1.26 -4.76
C ALA A 50 6.54 0.86 -5.29
N PHE A 51 7.57 1.69 -5.08
CA PHE A 51 8.91 1.41 -5.60
C PHE A 51 9.53 0.16 -4.95
N ALA A 52 9.43 0.05 -3.62
CA ALA A 52 9.93 -1.13 -2.90
C ALA A 52 9.22 -2.42 -3.33
N GLN A 53 7.94 -2.35 -3.71
CA GLN A 53 7.21 -3.51 -4.23
C GLN A 53 7.56 -3.84 -5.68
N TYR A 54 7.77 -2.84 -6.54
CA TYR A 54 8.09 -3.03 -7.96
C TYR A 54 9.54 -3.46 -8.20
N VAL A 55 10.49 -2.90 -7.44
CA VAL A 55 11.93 -3.13 -7.57
C VAL A 55 12.47 -3.52 -6.20
N GLN A 56 12.21 -4.76 -5.80
CA GLN A 56 12.46 -5.23 -4.44
C GLN A 56 13.95 -5.25 -4.07
N GLU A 57 14.85 -5.23 -5.04
CA GLU A 57 16.31 -5.15 -4.90
C GLU A 57 16.84 -3.72 -4.78
N ALA A 58 16.03 -2.71 -5.11
CA ALA A 58 16.41 -1.31 -4.97
C ALA A 58 16.90 -1.02 -3.55
N THR A 59 17.85 -0.11 -3.44
CA THR A 59 18.46 0.34 -2.18
C THR A 59 17.64 1.45 -1.53
N ILE A 60 17.91 1.71 -0.25
CA ILE A 60 17.26 2.82 0.46
C ILE A 60 17.60 4.18 -0.17
N ASP A 61 18.84 4.38 -0.63
CA ASP A 61 19.30 5.62 -1.25
C ASP A 61 18.58 5.86 -2.59
N GLU A 62 18.41 4.82 -3.41
CA GLU A 62 17.62 4.88 -4.65
C GLU A 62 16.16 5.24 -4.38
N MET A 63 15.59 4.71 -3.29
CA MET A 63 14.25 5.06 -2.86
C MET A 63 14.16 6.53 -2.44
N GLU A 64 15.12 7.03 -1.66
CA GLU A 64 15.11 8.42 -1.18
C GLU A 64 15.20 9.42 -2.35
N MET A 65 16.00 9.10 -3.38
CA MET A 65 16.05 9.88 -4.62
C MET A 65 14.68 9.94 -5.29
N LEU A 66 14.02 8.79 -5.50
CA LEU A 66 12.70 8.75 -6.13
C LEU A 66 11.64 9.49 -5.30
N VAL A 67 11.66 9.35 -3.97
CA VAL A 67 10.73 10.08 -3.08
C VAL A 67 10.91 11.59 -3.23
N LYS A 68 12.14 12.07 -3.34
CA LYS A 68 12.43 13.48 -3.58
C LYS A 68 11.84 13.95 -4.92
N ASP A 69 12.04 13.19 -5.99
CA ASP A 69 11.55 13.53 -7.32
C ASP A 69 10.02 13.52 -7.39
N MET A 70 9.36 12.53 -6.78
CA MET A 70 7.90 12.46 -6.68
C MET A 70 7.31 13.59 -5.84
N LYS A 71 7.96 13.98 -4.73
CA LYS A 71 7.55 15.16 -3.94
C LYS A 71 7.66 16.44 -4.76
N ALA A 72 8.76 16.62 -5.51
CA ALA A 72 8.93 17.78 -6.39
C ALA A 72 7.90 17.81 -7.53
N TYR A 73 7.57 16.66 -8.11
CA TYR A 73 6.48 16.53 -9.09
C TYR A 73 5.14 16.95 -8.51
N LYS A 74 4.78 16.42 -7.32
CA LYS A 74 3.56 16.81 -6.61
C LYS A 74 3.51 18.33 -6.39
N ASP A 75 4.60 18.93 -5.91
CA ASP A 75 4.64 20.37 -5.64
C ASP A 75 4.46 21.22 -6.91
N ARG A 76 5.03 20.79 -8.05
CA ARG A 76 4.79 21.43 -9.35
C ARG A 76 3.32 21.33 -9.77
N CYS A 77 2.71 20.16 -9.65
CA CYS A 77 1.30 19.98 -10.00
C CYS A 77 0.33 20.74 -9.09
N LEU A 78 0.67 20.89 -7.81
CA LEU A 78 -0.09 21.75 -6.90
C LEU A 78 0.04 23.23 -7.24
N ALA A 79 1.22 23.66 -7.72
CA ALA A 79 1.45 25.03 -8.17
C ALA A 79 0.77 25.34 -9.51
N ASN A 80 0.70 24.37 -10.42
CA ASN A 80 0.04 24.53 -11.71
C ASN A 80 -0.58 23.21 -12.21
N GLN A 81 -1.88 23.04 -11.96
CA GLN A 81 -2.64 21.84 -12.37
C GLN A 81 -2.85 21.73 -13.89
N THR A 82 -2.60 22.81 -14.65
CA THR A 82 -2.83 22.82 -16.12
C THR A 82 -1.69 22.20 -16.91
N LEU A 83 -0.59 21.85 -16.25
CA LEU A 83 0.53 21.15 -16.86
C LEU A 83 0.07 19.76 -17.37
N PRO A 84 0.42 19.36 -18.61
CA PRO A 84 -0.03 18.11 -19.20
C PRO A 84 0.27 16.88 -18.33
N GLU A 85 1.47 16.84 -17.74
CA GLU A 85 1.91 15.73 -16.90
C GLU A 85 1.03 15.54 -15.65
N CYS A 86 0.40 16.60 -15.15
CA CYS A 86 -0.41 16.56 -13.92
C CYS A 86 -1.77 15.88 -14.10
N SER A 87 -2.18 15.62 -15.34
CA SER A 87 -3.40 14.87 -15.68
C SER A 87 -3.12 13.39 -15.97
N GLU A 88 -1.86 12.95 -15.94
CA GLU A 88 -1.47 11.57 -16.24
C GLU A 88 -1.89 10.59 -15.14
N ILE A 89 -1.99 9.32 -15.53
CA ILE A 89 -2.22 8.23 -14.58
C ILE A 89 -1.03 8.15 -13.63
N ALA A 90 -1.28 8.27 -12.33
CA ALA A 90 -0.22 8.33 -11.31
C ALA A 90 0.79 7.17 -11.38
N ASN A 91 0.33 5.95 -11.70
CA ASN A 91 1.22 4.79 -11.84
C ASN A 91 2.11 4.88 -13.10
N ASN A 92 1.63 5.49 -14.19
CA ASN A 92 2.47 5.77 -15.37
C ASN A 92 3.59 6.74 -15.00
N VAL A 93 3.24 7.86 -14.36
CA VAL A 93 4.21 8.88 -13.90
C VAL A 93 5.25 8.25 -12.97
N LEU A 94 4.81 7.47 -11.99
CA LEU A 94 5.73 6.80 -11.06
C LEU A 94 6.69 5.87 -11.81
N GLN A 95 6.19 5.03 -12.71
CA GLN A 95 7.02 4.10 -13.47
C GLN A 95 7.98 4.81 -14.43
N GLU A 96 7.59 5.97 -14.97
CA GLU A 96 8.46 6.83 -15.77
C GLU A 96 9.61 7.38 -14.94
N MET A 97 9.33 7.89 -13.73
CA MET A 97 10.36 8.37 -12.84
C MET A 97 11.29 7.24 -12.38
N ILE A 98 10.76 6.05 -12.10
CA ILE A 98 11.58 4.86 -11.81
C ILE A 98 12.50 4.53 -12.99
N CYS A 99 11.99 4.59 -14.22
CA CYS A 99 12.77 4.34 -15.44
C CYS A 99 13.80 5.45 -15.75
N ALA A 100 13.58 6.66 -15.25
CA ALA A 100 14.49 7.79 -15.41
C ALA A 100 15.64 7.81 -14.39
N LEU A 101 15.58 6.99 -13.34
CA LEU A 101 16.69 6.85 -12.38
C LEU A 101 17.92 6.28 -13.08
N GLU A 102 19.00 7.07 -13.11
CA GLU A 102 20.21 6.73 -13.86
C GLU A 102 20.81 5.39 -13.43
N GLY A 103 20.94 4.45 -14.38
CA GLY A 103 21.55 3.13 -14.17
C GLY A 103 20.73 2.13 -13.34
N VAL A 104 19.66 2.57 -12.65
CA VAL A 104 18.83 1.72 -11.78
C VAL A 104 18.10 0.62 -12.58
N PRO A 105 17.49 0.89 -13.76
CA PRO A 105 16.86 -0.16 -14.58
C PRO A 105 17.80 -1.27 -15.02
N GLN A 106 19.05 -0.95 -15.35
CA GLN A 106 20.05 -1.94 -15.75
C GLN A 106 20.57 -2.70 -14.53
N LYS A 107 20.87 -1.98 -13.43
CA LYS A 107 21.39 -2.55 -12.18
C LYS A 107 20.47 -3.62 -11.59
N HIS A 108 19.15 -3.37 -11.59
CA HIS A 108 18.16 -4.29 -11.01
C HIS A 108 17.37 -5.08 -12.06
N ASN A 109 17.87 -5.11 -13.30
CA ASN A 109 17.37 -5.96 -14.40
C ASN A 109 15.88 -5.76 -14.78
N PHE A 110 15.40 -4.52 -14.81
CA PHE A 110 14.03 -4.18 -15.26
C PHE A 110 14.00 -3.20 -16.45
N SER A 111 15.14 -2.93 -17.09
CA SER A 111 15.23 -2.06 -18.28
C SER A 111 14.29 -2.47 -19.43
N HIS A 112 13.99 -3.77 -19.56
CA HIS A 112 13.04 -4.30 -20.53
C HIS A 112 11.58 -3.83 -20.29
N CYS A 113 11.22 -3.46 -19.06
CA CYS A 113 9.95 -2.82 -18.76
C CYS A 113 9.97 -1.35 -19.18
N CYS A 114 11.10 -0.66 -19.01
CA CYS A 114 11.24 0.75 -19.38
C CYS A 114 11.20 1.01 -20.89
N SER A 115 11.52 0.01 -21.73
CA SER A 115 11.33 0.10 -23.18
C SER A 115 9.87 -0.03 -23.64
N LYS A 116 8.94 -0.33 -22.72
CA LYS A 116 7.50 -0.41 -22.97
C LYS A 116 6.82 0.91 -22.58
N VAL A 117 5.56 1.09 -22.96
CA VAL A 117 4.73 2.26 -22.61
C VAL A 117 3.39 1.83 -22.03
N ASP A 118 2.77 2.72 -21.27
CA ASP A 118 1.41 2.58 -20.74
C ASP A 118 1.10 1.22 -20.15
N PHE A 119 0.03 0.57 -20.63
CA PHE A 119 -0.44 -0.71 -20.14
C PHE A 119 0.62 -1.81 -20.20
N GLU A 120 1.42 -1.86 -21.27
CA GLU A 120 2.48 -2.87 -21.39
C GLU A 120 3.58 -2.67 -20.34
N ARG A 121 3.93 -1.41 -20.05
CA ARG A 121 4.89 -1.06 -19.00
C ARG A 121 4.34 -1.46 -17.63
N ARG A 122 3.07 -1.08 -17.34
CA ARG A 122 2.42 -1.42 -16.06
C ARG A 122 2.36 -2.92 -15.82
N LEU A 123 1.98 -3.68 -16.85
CA LEU A 123 1.93 -5.14 -16.79
C LEU A 123 3.32 -5.75 -16.59
N CYS A 124 4.35 -5.21 -17.25
CA CYS A 124 5.73 -5.67 -17.06
C CYS A 124 6.22 -5.45 -15.62
N PHE A 125 5.99 -4.27 -15.04
CA PHE A 125 6.32 -3.98 -13.65
C PHE A 125 5.57 -4.88 -12.67
N LEU A 126 4.30 -5.19 -12.93
CA LEU A 126 3.53 -6.15 -12.14
C LEU A 126 4.18 -7.54 -12.17
N TYR A 127 4.59 -8.03 -13.34
CA TYR A 127 5.27 -9.32 -13.47
C TYR A 127 6.71 -9.33 -12.97
N ASN A 128 7.35 -8.17 -12.85
CA ASN A 128 8.68 -8.05 -12.25
C ASN A 128 8.66 -8.34 -10.73
N LYS A 129 7.49 -8.23 -10.08
CA LYS A 129 7.35 -8.52 -8.64
C LYS A 129 7.61 -10.00 -8.33
N LYS A 130 8.47 -10.25 -7.34
CA LYS A 130 8.88 -11.58 -6.89
C LYS A 130 8.12 -11.98 -5.63
N ALA A 131 7.25 -12.99 -5.76
CA ALA A 131 6.50 -13.53 -4.62
C ALA A 131 7.41 -14.19 -3.58
N ASN A 132 8.50 -14.84 -4.01
CA ASN A 132 9.55 -15.33 -3.14
C ASN A 132 10.60 -14.23 -2.93
N VAL A 133 10.87 -13.90 -1.66
CA VAL A 133 11.75 -12.81 -1.22
C VAL A 133 12.99 -13.31 -0.49
N GLU A 134 13.34 -14.58 -0.63
CA GLU A 134 14.53 -15.21 -0.02
C GLU A 134 15.87 -14.61 -0.48
N PHE A 135 15.88 -13.88 -1.60
CA PHE A 135 17.06 -13.13 -2.05
C PHE A 135 17.35 -11.90 -1.17
N LEU A 136 16.39 -11.45 -0.35
CA LEU A 136 16.60 -10.36 0.58
C LEU A 136 17.31 -10.87 1.85
N PRO A 137 18.18 -10.06 2.46
CA PRO A 137 18.74 -10.40 3.75
C PRO A 137 17.64 -10.51 4.83
N PRO A 138 17.93 -11.16 5.96
CA PRO A 138 17.06 -11.12 7.13
C PRO A 138 16.61 -9.70 7.44
N PHE A 139 15.39 -9.56 7.96
CA PHE A 139 14.85 -8.24 8.28
C PHE A 139 15.83 -7.50 9.22
N PRO A 140 16.28 -6.29 8.88
CA PRO A 140 17.28 -5.58 9.67
C PRO A 140 16.68 -5.25 11.04
N THR A 141 17.22 -5.88 12.09
CA THR A 141 16.84 -5.60 13.47
C THR A 141 17.92 -4.77 14.12
N LEU A 142 17.63 -3.48 14.35
CA LEU A 142 18.43 -2.64 15.22
C LEU A 142 18.30 -3.10 16.68
N ASP A 143 19.36 -2.87 17.44
CA ASP A 143 19.31 -2.91 18.90
C ASP A 143 18.16 -2.01 19.42
N PRO A 144 17.42 -2.40 20.48
CA PRO A 144 16.27 -1.63 20.95
C PRO A 144 16.62 -0.18 21.32
N GLU A 145 17.79 0.09 21.88
CA GLU A 145 18.23 1.44 22.23
C GLU A 145 18.53 2.24 20.97
N GLU A 146 19.28 1.67 20.02
CA GLU A 146 19.56 2.30 18.71
C GLU A 146 18.27 2.59 17.93
N LYS A 147 17.32 1.66 17.95
CA LYS A 147 16.00 1.81 17.32
C LYS A 147 15.27 3.03 17.89
N CYS A 148 15.31 3.20 19.21
CA CYS A 148 14.67 4.32 19.88
C CYS A 148 15.40 5.64 19.66
N GLN A 149 16.73 5.62 19.57
CA GLN A 149 17.51 6.79 19.17
C GLN A 149 17.16 7.21 17.74
N ALA A 150 17.10 6.26 16.79
CA ALA A 150 16.71 6.54 15.41
C ALA A 150 15.31 7.16 15.33
N TYR A 151 14.34 6.60 16.07
CA TYR A 151 12.98 7.14 16.15
C TYR A 151 12.93 8.57 16.73
N LYS A 152 13.70 8.84 17.80
CA LYS A 152 13.77 10.17 18.43
C LYS A 152 14.49 11.20 17.56
N ASN A 153 15.56 10.81 16.88
CA ASN A 153 16.39 11.69 16.05
C ASN A 153 15.67 12.08 14.75
N ASN A 154 15.10 11.10 14.06
CA ASN A 154 14.38 11.34 12.81
C ASN A 154 13.24 10.34 12.62
N ARG A 155 12.07 10.73 13.12
CA ARG A 155 10.83 9.94 13.02
C ARG A 155 10.45 9.59 11.57
N GLU A 156 10.58 10.53 10.63
CA GLU A 156 10.20 10.30 9.22
C GLU A 156 11.13 9.26 8.59
N SER A 157 12.46 9.43 8.70
CA SER A 157 13.43 8.48 8.17
C SER A 157 13.26 7.08 8.78
N PHE A 158 13.03 7.00 10.10
CA PHE A 158 12.77 5.75 10.80
C PHE A 158 11.56 4.99 10.21
N LEU A 159 10.43 5.67 10.01
CA LEU A 159 9.23 5.07 9.45
C LEU A 159 9.38 4.76 7.96
N ASN A 160 10.09 5.60 7.20
CA ASN A 160 10.37 5.37 5.79
C ASN A 160 11.20 4.09 5.60
N HIS A 161 12.23 3.88 6.41
CA HIS A 161 13.03 2.66 6.39
C HIS A 161 12.18 1.43 6.74
N TYR A 162 11.36 1.52 7.79
CA TYR A 162 10.44 0.44 8.16
C TYR A 162 9.48 0.09 7.02
N MET A 163 8.84 1.10 6.41
CA MET A 163 7.93 0.90 5.28
C MET A 163 8.62 0.27 4.08
N TYR A 164 9.82 0.74 3.73
CA TYR A 164 10.62 0.18 2.64
C TYR A 164 10.94 -1.31 2.88
N GLU A 165 11.44 -1.67 4.06
CA GLU A 165 11.80 -3.06 4.39
C GLU A 165 10.58 -3.99 4.46
N VAL A 166 9.43 -3.49 4.94
CA VAL A 166 8.17 -4.25 4.96
C VAL A 166 7.60 -4.40 3.56
N ALA A 167 7.55 -3.33 2.76
CA ALA A 167 6.95 -3.33 1.43
C ALA A 167 7.69 -4.26 0.45
N ARG A 168 9.03 -4.20 0.41
CA ARG A 168 9.84 -5.08 -0.47
C ARG A 168 9.73 -6.58 -0.15
N ARG A 169 9.38 -6.91 1.09
CA ARG A 169 9.09 -8.30 1.53
C ARG A 169 7.64 -8.71 1.31
N ASN A 170 6.76 -7.77 1.00
CA ASN A 170 5.33 -7.96 0.84
C ASN A 170 4.82 -7.28 -0.45
N PRO A 171 5.31 -7.69 -1.64
CA PRO A 171 5.11 -6.99 -2.92
C PRO A 171 3.66 -6.90 -3.42
N PHE A 172 2.77 -7.70 -2.83
CA PHE A 172 1.35 -7.78 -3.19
C PHE A 172 0.41 -7.33 -2.06
N VAL A 173 0.95 -6.85 -0.93
CA VAL A 173 0.10 -6.27 0.11
C VAL A 173 -0.34 -4.89 -0.33
N PHE A 174 -1.63 -4.59 -0.19
CA PHE A 174 -2.19 -3.33 -0.66
C PHE A 174 -1.63 -2.15 0.13
N ALA A 175 -1.38 -1.02 -0.55
CA ALA A 175 -0.80 0.17 0.08
C ALA A 175 -1.56 0.66 1.34
N PRO A 176 -2.91 0.70 1.36
CA PRO A 176 -3.65 1.05 2.57
C PRO A 176 -3.32 0.16 3.78
N ALA A 177 -3.15 -1.15 3.57
CA ALA A 177 -2.76 -2.07 4.63
C ALA A 177 -1.34 -1.81 5.14
N LEU A 178 -0.40 -1.50 4.25
CA LEU A 178 0.98 -1.17 4.62
C LEU A 178 1.05 0.15 5.41
N LEU A 179 0.24 1.15 5.05
CA LEU A 179 0.13 2.40 5.82
C LEU A 179 -0.43 2.16 7.24
N ILE A 180 -1.43 1.29 7.38
CA ILE A 180 -1.97 0.89 8.70
C ILE A 180 -0.90 0.16 9.52
N VAL A 181 -0.13 -0.74 8.90
CA VAL A 181 0.96 -1.46 9.56
C VAL A 181 2.04 -0.50 10.05
N ALA A 182 2.44 0.46 9.22
CA ALA A 182 3.40 1.50 9.60
C ALA A 182 2.90 2.36 10.77
N ALA A 183 1.65 2.81 10.72
CA ALA A 183 1.06 3.60 11.81
C ALA A 183 0.97 2.80 13.12
N ARG A 184 0.60 1.52 13.07
CA ARG A 184 0.58 0.65 14.26
C ARG A 184 2.00 0.43 14.82
N PHE A 185 2.98 0.28 13.94
CA PHE A 185 4.38 0.13 14.36
C PHE A 185 4.92 1.41 15.00
N GLU A 186 4.54 2.58 14.49
CA GLU A 186 4.87 3.87 15.11
C GLU A 186 4.34 3.95 16.56
N GLU A 187 3.08 3.56 16.79
CA GLU A 187 2.52 3.52 18.15
C GLU A 187 3.29 2.55 19.06
N VAL A 188 3.77 1.42 18.52
CA VAL A 188 4.64 0.50 19.27
C VAL A 188 5.98 1.16 19.60
N ALA A 189 6.63 1.83 18.65
CA ALA A 189 7.87 2.55 18.89
C ALA A 189 7.69 3.64 19.96
N LYS A 190 6.62 4.44 19.86
CA LYS A 190 6.29 5.47 20.85
C LYS A 190 6.14 4.92 22.26
N ILE A 191 5.48 3.78 22.43
CA ILE A 191 5.28 3.17 23.75
C ILE A 191 6.58 2.51 24.23
N CYS A 192 7.16 1.63 23.41
CA CYS A 192 8.29 0.80 23.83
C CYS A 192 9.59 1.57 24.05
N CYS A 193 9.74 2.74 23.44
CA CYS A 193 10.93 3.58 23.68
C CYS A 193 10.94 4.29 25.03
N GLU A 194 9.81 4.30 25.75
CA GLU A 194 9.69 4.86 27.09
C GLU A 194 9.72 3.77 28.18
N GLU A 195 9.78 2.50 27.79
CA GLU A 195 9.86 1.35 28.71
C GLU A 195 11.31 1.04 29.11
N GLU A 196 11.50 0.48 30.31
CA GLU A 196 12.80 -0.04 30.74
C GLU A 196 13.21 -1.27 29.92
N GLN A 197 12.30 -2.24 29.77
CA GLN A 197 12.54 -3.50 29.04
C GLN A 197 12.15 -3.38 27.56
N LYS A 198 12.83 -2.51 26.80
CA LYS A 198 12.50 -2.18 25.40
C LYS A 198 12.43 -3.41 24.50
N ALA A 199 13.42 -4.30 24.59
CA ALA A 199 13.49 -5.52 23.79
C ALA A 199 12.21 -6.37 23.93
N ASN A 200 11.78 -6.60 25.17
CA ASN A 200 10.60 -7.40 25.46
C ASN A 200 9.31 -6.69 25.02
N CYS A 201 9.25 -5.35 25.20
CA CYS A 201 8.12 -4.55 24.74
C CYS A 201 7.95 -4.64 23.21
N PHE A 202 9.02 -4.40 22.44
CA PHE A 202 8.95 -4.47 20.98
C PHE A 202 8.55 -5.87 20.50
N ARG A 203 9.17 -6.92 21.05
CA ARG A 203 8.83 -8.31 20.69
C ARG A 203 7.34 -8.60 20.91
N THR A 204 6.81 -8.22 22.06
CA THR A 204 5.43 -8.50 22.44
C THR A 204 4.42 -7.68 21.64
N LYS A 205 4.66 -6.36 21.51
CA LYS A 205 3.70 -5.46 20.85
C LYS A 205 3.76 -5.49 19.32
N ALA A 206 4.89 -5.88 18.71
CA ALA A 206 5.00 -6.02 17.25
C ALA A 206 4.46 -7.37 16.73
N ALA A 207 4.34 -8.40 17.58
CA ALA A 207 3.85 -9.71 17.17
C ALA A 207 2.43 -9.69 16.56
N PRO A 208 1.42 -9.00 17.16
CA PRO A 208 0.09 -8.88 16.55
C PRO A 208 0.10 -8.14 15.20
N ILE A 209 0.97 -7.13 15.04
CA ILE A 209 1.13 -6.40 13.76
C ILE A 209 1.65 -7.35 12.68
N THR A 210 2.63 -8.18 13.03
CA THR A 210 3.21 -9.19 12.12
C THR A 210 2.17 -10.24 11.72
N GLN A 211 1.35 -10.71 12.66
CA GLN A 211 0.26 -11.66 12.37
C GLN A 211 -0.80 -11.03 11.45
N TYR A 212 -1.19 -9.80 11.73
CA TYR A 212 -2.13 -9.03 10.90
C TYR A 212 -1.62 -8.87 9.45
N LEU A 213 -0.36 -8.47 9.29
CA LEU A 213 0.28 -8.34 7.97
C LEU A 213 0.31 -9.67 7.22
N LYS A 214 0.68 -10.78 7.89
CA LYS A 214 0.70 -12.11 7.26
C LYS A 214 -0.68 -12.55 6.79
N ALA A 215 -1.72 -12.35 7.61
CA ALA A 215 -3.09 -12.68 7.27
C ALA A 215 -3.58 -11.88 6.06
N LEU A 216 -3.34 -10.56 6.05
CA LEU A 216 -3.69 -9.71 4.91
C LEU A 216 -2.91 -10.07 3.65
N SER A 217 -1.60 -10.32 3.76
CA SER A 217 -0.77 -10.77 2.63
C SER A 217 -1.34 -12.05 2.02
N SER A 218 -1.70 -13.03 2.85
CA SER A 218 -2.28 -14.29 2.36
C SER A 218 -3.61 -14.05 1.64
N TYR A 219 -4.50 -13.25 2.24
CA TYR A 219 -5.79 -12.92 1.67
C TYR A 219 -5.67 -12.17 0.35
N GLN A 220 -4.92 -11.07 0.32
CA GLN A 220 -4.75 -10.20 -0.85
C GLN A 220 -4.06 -10.93 -2.01
N LYS A 221 -3.04 -11.76 -1.74
CA LYS A 221 -2.43 -12.63 -2.75
C LYS A 221 -3.45 -13.61 -3.36
N THR A 222 -4.28 -14.22 -2.52
CA THR A 222 -5.32 -15.16 -2.98
C THR A 222 -6.34 -14.46 -3.87
N VAL A 223 -6.81 -13.29 -3.44
CA VAL A 223 -7.79 -12.50 -4.18
C VAL A 223 -7.22 -12.02 -5.51
N CYS A 224 -6.02 -11.44 -5.53
CA CYS A 224 -5.41 -10.98 -6.78
C CYS A 224 -5.05 -12.14 -7.71
N GLY A 225 -4.62 -13.28 -7.18
CA GLY A 225 -4.41 -14.50 -7.98
C GLY A 225 -5.70 -14.99 -8.63
N ALA A 226 -6.81 -14.96 -7.89
CA ALA A 226 -8.13 -15.31 -8.42
C ALA A 226 -8.62 -14.28 -9.46
N TYR A 227 -8.44 -12.99 -9.18
CA TYR A 227 -8.77 -11.90 -10.11
C TYR A 227 -8.02 -12.05 -11.44
N LEU A 228 -6.70 -12.24 -11.39
CA LEU A 228 -5.86 -12.39 -12.60
C LEU A 228 -6.18 -13.66 -13.38
N LYS A 229 -6.58 -14.74 -12.71
CA LYS A 229 -6.82 -16.04 -13.35
C LYS A 229 -8.24 -16.20 -13.89
N PHE A 230 -9.24 -15.70 -13.17
CA PHE A 230 -10.67 -15.97 -13.44
C PHE A 230 -11.46 -14.71 -13.80
N GLY A 231 -10.86 -13.54 -13.64
CA GLY A 231 -11.50 -12.26 -13.89
C GLY A 231 -12.51 -11.86 -12.81
N LEU A 232 -12.94 -10.60 -12.90
CA LEU A 232 -13.78 -9.96 -11.90
C LEU A 232 -15.14 -10.63 -11.71
N LYS A 233 -15.75 -11.14 -12.80
CA LYS A 233 -17.09 -11.77 -12.76
C LYS A 233 -17.14 -12.98 -11.82
N VAL A 234 -16.11 -13.81 -11.84
CA VAL A 234 -16.02 -14.99 -10.94
C VAL A 234 -15.77 -14.53 -9.51
N LEU A 235 -14.89 -13.57 -9.31
CA LEU A 235 -14.60 -13.01 -7.98
C LEU A 235 -15.85 -12.37 -7.35
N ASN A 236 -16.66 -11.67 -8.13
CA ASN A 236 -17.91 -11.08 -7.65
C ASN A 236 -18.94 -12.12 -7.22
N SER A 237 -18.95 -13.30 -7.84
CA SER A 237 -19.80 -14.40 -7.40
C SER A 237 -19.43 -14.88 -5.99
N ILE A 238 -18.12 -14.89 -5.67
CA ILE A 238 -17.62 -15.18 -4.31
C ILE A 238 -17.98 -14.04 -3.36
N ASN A 239 -17.76 -12.79 -3.76
CA ASN A 239 -18.04 -11.61 -2.94
C ASN A 239 -19.53 -11.48 -2.60
N ILE A 240 -20.44 -11.84 -3.51
CA ILE A 240 -21.88 -11.91 -3.22
C ILE A 240 -22.13 -12.81 -2.01
N ALA A 241 -21.64 -14.05 -2.04
CA ALA A 241 -21.83 -14.99 -0.94
C ALA A 241 -21.21 -14.48 0.37
N VAL A 242 -20.02 -13.88 0.31
CA VAL A 242 -19.34 -13.34 1.50
C VAL A 242 -20.08 -12.14 2.09
N PHE A 243 -20.46 -11.16 1.27
CA PHE A 243 -21.15 -9.96 1.72
C PHE A 243 -22.58 -10.23 2.15
N SER A 244 -23.34 -11.08 1.46
CA SER A 244 -24.68 -11.48 1.90
C SER A 244 -24.65 -12.22 3.23
N LYS A 245 -23.61 -13.03 3.50
CA LYS A 245 -23.45 -13.67 4.82
C LYS A 245 -23.09 -12.67 5.93
N LYS A 246 -22.24 -11.70 5.59
CA LYS A 246 -21.67 -10.72 6.53
C LYS A 246 -22.64 -9.59 6.87
N PHE A 247 -23.44 -9.19 5.89
CA PHE A 247 -24.47 -8.17 5.98
C PHE A 247 -25.81 -8.82 5.59
N PRO A 248 -26.39 -9.68 6.45
CA PRO A 248 -27.59 -10.46 6.10
C PRO A 248 -28.84 -9.59 5.85
N GLN A 249 -28.81 -8.33 6.26
CA GLN A 249 -29.89 -7.36 6.09
C GLN A 249 -29.63 -6.35 4.95
N ILE A 250 -28.56 -6.53 4.17
CA ILE A 250 -28.22 -5.61 3.08
C ILE A 250 -29.26 -5.72 1.95
N GLU A 251 -29.71 -4.59 1.43
CA GLU A 251 -30.56 -4.61 0.24
C GLU A 251 -29.77 -5.00 -0.99
N PHE A 252 -30.42 -5.64 -1.98
CA PHE A 252 -29.73 -6.08 -3.20
C PHE A 252 -29.07 -4.92 -3.97
N LYS A 253 -29.68 -3.73 -3.97
CA LYS A 253 -29.12 -2.54 -4.60
C LYS A 253 -27.85 -2.08 -3.89
N GLU A 254 -27.84 -2.05 -2.56
CA GLU A 254 -26.68 -1.70 -1.76
C GLU A 254 -25.56 -2.74 -1.91
N LEU A 255 -25.91 -4.03 -1.96
CA LEU A 255 -24.96 -5.11 -2.24
C LEU A 255 -24.30 -4.93 -3.60
N THR A 256 -25.08 -4.56 -4.62
CA THR A 256 -24.55 -4.32 -5.98
C THR A 256 -23.58 -3.13 -5.99
N SER A 257 -23.93 -2.02 -5.34
CA SER A 257 -23.03 -0.87 -5.17
C SER A 257 -21.73 -1.27 -4.48
N LEU A 258 -21.81 -2.01 -3.37
CA LEU A 258 -20.64 -2.49 -2.63
C LEU A 258 -19.75 -3.40 -3.50
N LEU A 259 -20.34 -4.22 -4.38
CA LEU A 259 -19.58 -5.05 -5.30
C LEU A 259 -18.84 -4.23 -6.35
N GLU A 260 -19.44 -3.14 -6.86
CA GLU A 260 -18.80 -2.21 -7.78
C GLU A 260 -17.61 -1.52 -7.13
N ASP A 261 -17.76 -1.03 -5.90
CA ASP A 261 -16.69 -0.38 -5.13
C ASP A 261 -15.51 -1.36 -4.90
N VAL A 262 -15.83 -2.56 -4.43
CA VAL A 262 -14.83 -3.62 -4.18
C VAL A 262 -14.14 -4.06 -5.46
N SER A 263 -14.85 -4.06 -6.59
CA SER A 263 -14.28 -4.36 -7.90
C SER A 263 -13.26 -3.30 -8.33
N ALA A 264 -13.64 -2.02 -8.23
CA ALA A 264 -12.76 -0.90 -8.57
C ALA A 264 -11.50 -0.88 -7.69
N MET A 265 -11.64 -1.22 -6.41
CA MET A 265 -10.52 -1.43 -5.50
C MET A 265 -9.59 -2.54 -5.98
N TYR A 266 -10.11 -3.72 -6.33
CA TYR A 266 -9.28 -4.83 -6.78
C TYR A 266 -8.53 -4.51 -8.08
N ASP A 267 -9.15 -3.80 -9.03
CA ASP A 267 -8.48 -3.39 -10.26
C ASP A 267 -7.20 -2.58 -9.96
N GLY A 268 -7.30 -1.53 -9.15
CA GLY A 268 -6.15 -0.69 -8.80
C GLY A 268 -5.13 -1.41 -7.90
N CYS A 269 -5.61 -2.07 -6.84
CA CYS A 269 -4.74 -2.68 -5.85
C CYS A 269 -3.98 -3.92 -6.39
N CYS A 270 -4.63 -4.75 -7.21
CA CYS A 270 -3.99 -5.94 -7.78
C CYS A 270 -3.03 -5.60 -8.94
N GLU A 271 -3.24 -4.49 -9.65
CA GLU A 271 -2.26 -3.95 -10.62
C GLU A 271 -1.02 -3.38 -9.91
N GLY A 272 -1.14 -3.00 -8.63
CA GLY A 272 -0.07 -2.35 -7.88
C GLY A 272 -0.09 -0.81 -7.99
N ASP A 273 -1.14 -0.24 -8.56
CA ASP A 273 -1.36 1.21 -8.57
C ASP A 273 -1.80 1.66 -7.18
N VAL A 274 -0.83 2.12 -6.39
CA VAL A 274 -1.06 2.52 -5.00
C VAL A 274 -2.02 3.71 -4.85
N VAL A 275 -2.07 4.60 -5.84
CA VAL A 275 -2.95 5.78 -5.81
C VAL A 275 -4.37 5.37 -6.16
N ARG A 276 -4.56 4.59 -7.23
CA ARG A 276 -5.87 4.05 -7.61
C ARG A 276 -6.41 3.12 -6.53
N CYS A 277 -5.56 2.33 -5.90
CA CYS A 277 -5.91 1.47 -4.78
C CYS A 277 -6.47 2.26 -3.58
N ILE A 278 -5.96 3.46 -3.31
CA ILE A 278 -6.48 4.35 -2.25
C ILE A 278 -7.79 5.02 -2.69
N ARG A 279 -7.91 5.41 -3.95
CA ARG A 279 -9.14 6.02 -4.49
C ARG A 279 -10.31 5.05 -4.55
N GLY A 280 -10.04 3.75 -4.70
CA GLY A 280 -11.07 2.71 -4.68
C GLY A 280 -11.54 2.29 -3.28
N GLN A 281 -11.21 3.04 -2.22
CA GLN A 281 -11.62 2.75 -0.84
C GLN A 281 -12.83 3.55 -0.38
#